data_AF-A0A8C5MEP5-F1
#
_entry.id   AF-A0A8C5MEP5-F1
#
_cell.length_a   1.000
_cell.length_b   1.000
_cell.length_c   1.000
_cell.angle_alpha   90.00
_cell.angle_beta   90.00
_cell.angle_gamma   90.00
#
_symmetry.space_group_name_H-M   'P 1'
#
loop_
_entity.id
_entity.type
_entity.pdbx_description
1 polymer ?
#
loop_
_entity_poly.entity_id
_entity_poly.type
_entity_poly.pdbx_seq_one_letter_code
_entity_poly.pdbx_strand_id
1 'polypeptide(L)'
;MPASKPLKKTRPPDPSVAQHFVPAKKQAEASQDGGHGETLYPEDELPTSADLAVPASRGDVERLFTKMSQMQTFLAGEVAKLGTELRGEIDSLGARTAELEDQAAEITQAHNDLAEGTGDLAKRVSFLESKMEDLSNRSRRNNIRLRGLPETVSPKDLNGTVQGILRRLAPDIPEAHLLMDRIHRAQRPPNLSSLIPRDVIFRMHYFTAKHQILQAARTFQLDFEDKPLQLFQDLDPATLRRRRAWRPITEHLSAHDIPYTWGFPFRLQVSAAGRQVALTPSSDLAAFWAAVKCPPLEDFVAPVLPPSSFPRLQQRWTRVGITSGDG
;
A
#
# COMPACT_ATOMS: atom_id res chain seq x y z
N MET A 1 -22.04 20.38 34.21
CA MET A 1 -21.07 21.19 33.45
C MET A 1 -19.69 20.55 33.61
N PRO A 2 -19.18 19.90 32.56
CA PRO A 2 -17.88 20.35 32.06
C PRO A 2 -17.74 20.33 30.52
N ALA A 3 -17.25 21.46 30.02
CA ALA A 3 -16.24 21.65 28.98
C ALA A 3 -16.30 20.84 27.66
N SER A 4 -16.92 21.46 26.66
CA SER A 4 -16.66 21.23 25.24
C SER A 4 -15.20 21.52 24.88
N LYS A 5 -14.57 20.61 24.13
CA LYS A 5 -13.33 20.87 23.37
C LYS A 5 -13.61 20.83 21.85
N PRO A 6 -12.89 21.63 21.04
CA PRO A 6 -13.32 22.01 19.70
C PRO A 6 -12.91 21.01 18.60
N LEU A 7 -13.72 20.99 17.54
CA LEU A 7 -13.50 20.28 16.28
C LEU A 7 -12.22 20.74 15.57
N LYS A 8 -11.41 19.76 15.14
CA LYS A 8 -10.23 19.96 14.28
C LYS A 8 -10.68 20.34 12.87
N LYS A 9 -10.03 21.38 12.32
CA LYS A 9 -10.12 21.83 10.92
C LYS A 9 -9.77 20.67 9.97
N THR A 10 -10.68 20.36 9.05
CA THR A 10 -10.43 19.50 7.90
C THR A 10 -9.68 20.29 6.81
N ARG A 11 -8.70 19.60 6.21
CA ARG A 11 -7.87 20.06 5.08
C ARG A 11 -8.71 20.09 3.80
N PRO A 12 -8.50 21.04 2.87
CA PRO A 12 -9.23 21.05 1.60
C PRO A 12 -8.79 19.88 0.71
N PRO A 13 -9.67 19.32 -0.14
CA PRO A 13 -9.30 18.28 -1.10
C PRO A 13 -8.57 18.87 -2.32
N ASP A 14 -7.61 18.09 -2.84
CA ASP A 14 -6.78 18.38 -4.02
C ASP A 14 -7.60 18.40 -5.34
N PRO A 15 -7.29 19.30 -6.29
CA PRO A 15 -8.09 19.53 -7.50
C PRO A 15 -7.60 18.63 -8.64
N SER A 16 -7.94 17.34 -8.62
CA SER A 16 -7.43 16.43 -9.66
C SER A 16 -8.28 15.18 -9.87
N VAL A 17 -9.61 15.28 -9.88
CA VAL A 17 -10.46 14.29 -10.59
C VAL A 17 -11.71 15.00 -11.11
N ALA A 18 -11.60 15.57 -12.30
CA ALA A 18 -12.75 15.96 -13.10
C ALA A 18 -12.52 15.41 -14.51
N GLN A 19 -13.61 15.03 -15.19
CA GLN A 19 -13.73 14.32 -16.48
C GLN A 19 -13.85 12.79 -16.29
N HIS A 20 -14.97 12.10 -16.57
CA HIS A 20 -16.09 12.35 -17.47
C HIS A 20 -17.40 11.75 -16.91
N PHE A 21 -18.45 12.56 -16.82
CA PHE A 21 -19.82 12.09 -16.94
C PHE A 21 -20.62 13.19 -17.64
N VAL A 22 -21.21 12.87 -18.79
CA VAL A 22 -22.06 13.78 -19.57
C VAL A 22 -23.51 13.35 -19.35
N PRO A 23 -24.40 14.23 -18.86
CA PRO A 23 -25.82 14.05 -19.05
C PRO A 23 -26.40 15.08 -20.05
N ALA A 24 -27.48 14.65 -20.69
CA ALA A 24 -28.16 15.32 -21.78
C ALA A 24 -28.81 16.66 -21.38
N LYS A 25 -28.80 17.59 -22.34
CA LYS A 25 -29.45 18.91 -22.30
C LYS A 25 -30.96 18.79 -22.09
N LYS A 26 -31.49 19.52 -21.11
CA LYS A 26 -32.82 20.13 -21.20
C LYS A 26 -32.79 21.51 -20.54
N GLN A 27 -33.37 22.46 -21.26
CA GLN A 27 -33.27 23.91 -21.07
C GLN A 27 -33.94 24.37 -19.77
N ALA A 28 -33.31 25.34 -19.11
CA ALA A 28 -33.93 26.25 -18.16
C ALA A 28 -33.29 27.63 -18.36
N GLU A 29 -34.00 28.53 -19.03
CA GLU A 29 -33.69 29.96 -19.05
C GLU A 29 -34.48 30.63 -17.92
N ALA A 30 -33.77 31.17 -16.95
CA ALA A 30 -34.30 32.12 -15.98
C ALA A 30 -34.41 33.48 -16.67
N SER A 31 -35.64 33.98 -16.75
CA SER A 31 -35.93 35.37 -17.15
C SER A 31 -35.84 36.26 -15.92
N GLN A 32 -34.95 37.27 -15.96
CA GLN A 32 -35.23 38.56 -15.33
C GLN A 32 -34.54 39.69 -16.09
N ASP A 33 -35.41 40.54 -16.63
CA ASP A 33 -35.37 42.01 -16.62
C ASP A 33 -34.70 42.78 -17.77
N GLY A 34 -35.44 43.83 -18.18
CA GLY A 34 -34.92 45.02 -18.85
C GLY A 34 -35.04 45.07 -20.37
N GLY A 35 -36.02 45.81 -20.90
CA GLY A 35 -35.95 46.29 -22.28
C GLY A 35 -37.26 46.83 -22.85
N HIS A 36 -37.47 48.15 -22.70
CA HIS A 36 -38.46 48.94 -23.44
C HIS A 36 -38.37 48.72 -24.96
N GLY A 37 -39.52 48.59 -25.61
CA GLY A 37 -39.63 48.43 -27.07
C GLY A 37 -41.06 48.64 -27.55
N GLU A 38 -41.40 49.91 -27.69
CA GLU A 38 -42.56 50.50 -28.36
C GLU A 38 -43.09 49.69 -29.55
N THR A 39 -44.38 49.36 -29.56
CA THR A 39 -45.12 49.00 -30.78
C THR A 39 -46.47 49.69 -30.76
N LEU A 40 -46.58 50.70 -31.62
CA LEU A 40 -47.78 51.46 -31.93
C LEU A 40 -48.85 50.58 -32.57
N TYR A 41 -50.08 50.64 -32.04
CA TYR A 41 -51.37 50.48 -32.75
C TYR A 41 -52.49 51.13 -31.91
N PRO A 42 -53.59 51.52 -32.57
CA PRO A 42 -54.02 52.90 -32.81
C PRO A 42 -54.66 53.58 -31.59
N GLU A 43 -54.58 54.91 -31.54
CA GLU A 43 -55.48 55.70 -30.68
C GLU A 43 -56.92 55.55 -31.17
N ASP A 44 -57.65 54.59 -30.62
CA ASP A 44 -59.10 54.68 -30.56
C ASP A 44 -59.45 55.81 -29.59
N GLU A 45 -60.14 56.81 -30.12
CA GLU A 45 -60.60 58.02 -29.46
C GLU A 45 -61.13 57.72 -28.04
N LEU A 46 -60.46 58.29 -27.03
CA LEU A 46 -61.00 58.38 -25.67
C LEU A 46 -62.35 59.11 -25.74
N PRO A 47 -63.45 58.52 -25.24
CA PRO A 47 -64.72 59.24 -25.19
C PRO A 47 -64.55 60.47 -24.31
N THR A 48 -64.82 61.62 -24.92
CA THR A 48 -64.80 62.92 -24.26
C THR A 48 -65.80 62.97 -23.12
N SER A 49 -65.43 63.70 -22.07
CA SER A 49 -66.06 63.88 -20.76
C SER A 49 -67.52 64.34 -20.77
N ALA A 50 -68.45 63.48 -21.17
CA ALA A 50 -69.89 63.78 -21.10
C ALA A 50 -70.81 62.59 -20.80
N ASP A 51 -70.30 61.42 -20.41
CA ASP A 51 -71.12 60.37 -19.80
C ASP A 51 -71.03 60.45 -18.27
N LEU A 52 -71.97 61.21 -17.73
CA LEU A 52 -72.35 61.18 -16.32
C LEU A 52 -72.58 59.71 -15.91
N ALA A 53 -71.70 59.21 -15.03
CA ALA A 53 -71.93 58.14 -14.07
C ALA A 53 -73.12 57.22 -14.41
N VAL A 54 -72.93 56.27 -15.32
CA VAL A 54 -73.76 55.06 -15.28
C VAL A 54 -73.25 54.29 -14.07
N PRO A 55 -74.01 54.18 -12.96
CA PRO A 55 -73.59 53.30 -11.88
C PRO A 55 -73.44 51.92 -12.51
N ALA A 56 -72.29 51.27 -12.32
CA ALA A 56 -72.08 49.89 -12.76
C ALA A 56 -73.36 49.12 -12.46
N SER A 57 -74.02 48.58 -13.50
CA SER A 57 -75.31 47.96 -13.26
C SER A 57 -75.09 46.82 -12.28
N ARG A 58 -76.09 46.55 -11.43
CA ARG A 58 -76.02 45.43 -10.49
C ARG A 58 -75.56 44.12 -11.18
N GLY A 59 -75.94 43.94 -12.45
CA GLY A 59 -75.52 42.81 -13.28
C GLY A 59 -74.03 42.80 -13.66
N ASP A 60 -73.37 43.95 -13.82
CA ASP A 60 -71.94 44.01 -14.13
C ASP A 60 -71.07 43.69 -12.91
N VAL A 61 -71.48 44.16 -11.74
CA VAL A 61 -70.86 43.81 -10.45
C VAL A 61 -71.05 42.32 -10.15
N GLU A 62 -72.25 41.77 -10.40
CA GLU A 62 -72.54 40.33 -10.27
C GLU A 62 -71.69 39.50 -11.25
N ARG A 63 -71.50 39.93 -12.50
CA ARG A 63 -70.63 39.25 -13.48
C ARG A 63 -69.16 39.25 -13.05
N LEU A 64 -68.65 40.38 -12.55
CA LEU A 64 -67.28 40.49 -12.08
C LEU A 64 -67.03 39.61 -10.84
N PHE A 65 -67.98 39.61 -9.90
CA PHE A 65 -67.96 38.73 -8.73
C PHE A 65 -67.99 37.25 -9.14
N THR A 66 -68.80 36.90 -10.15
CA THR A 66 -68.86 35.53 -10.68
C THR A 66 -67.53 35.11 -11.30
N LYS A 67 -66.89 35.97 -12.11
CA LYS A 67 -65.56 35.73 -12.69
C LYS A 67 -64.47 35.62 -11.60
N MET A 68 -64.49 36.49 -10.60
CA MET A 68 -63.56 36.41 -9.46
C MET A 68 -63.75 35.12 -8.67
N SER A 69 -64.99 34.72 -8.41
CA SER A 69 -65.30 33.48 -7.69
C SER A 69 -64.87 32.25 -8.50
N GLN A 70 -65.10 32.25 -9.81
CA GLN A 70 -64.58 31.22 -10.74
C GLN A 70 -63.05 31.16 -10.72
N MET A 71 -62.38 32.31 -10.84
CA MET A 71 -60.91 32.38 -10.80
C MET A 71 -60.36 31.92 -9.44
N GLN A 72 -61.02 32.26 -8.34
CA GLN A 72 -60.66 31.81 -7.00
C GLN A 72 -60.81 30.30 -6.85
N THR A 73 -61.89 29.70 -7.37
CA THR A 73 -62.07 28.23 -7.38
C THR A 73 -61.05 27.54 -8.27
N PHE A 74 -60.71 28.12 -9.42
CA PHE A 74 -59.70 27.59 -10.33
C PHE A 74 -58.31 27.60 -9.69
N LEU A 75 -57.88 28.74 -9.12
CA LEU A 75 -56.60 28.84 -8.41
C LEU A 75 -56.55 27.92 -7.20
N ALA A 76 -57.63 27.80 -6.42
CA ALA A 76 -57.70 26.87 -5.31
C ALA A 76 -57.56 25.41 -5.76
N GLY A 77 -58.17 25.05 -6.90
CA GLY A 77 -58.02 23.73 -7.51
C GLY A 77 -56.60 23.45 -7.99
N GLU A 78 -55.96 24.41 -8.67
CA GLU A 78 -54.59 24.27 -9.17
C GLU A 78 -53.57 24.17 -8.04
N VAL A 79 -53.71 24.99 -6.98
CA VAL A 79 -52.87 24.92 -5.77
C VAL A 79 -53.06 23.59 -5.05
N ALA A 80 -54.30 23.09 -4.94
CA ALA A 80 -54.55 21.78 -4.33
C ALA A 80 -53.90 20.65 -5.14
N LYS A 81 -53.98 20.69 -6.47
CA LYS A 81 -53.37 19.71 -7.37
C LYS A 81 -51.85 19.72 -7.24
N LEU A 82 -51.21 20.88 -7.35
CA LEU A 82 -49.77 21.03 -7.14
C LEU A 82 -49.35 20.57 -5.75
N GLY A 83 -50.14 20.86 -4.71
CA GLY A 83 -49.91 20.40 -3.35
C GLY A 83 -49.91 18.87 -3.21
N THR A 84 -50.80 18.18 -3.94
CA THR A 84 -50.82 16.71 -3.97
C THR A 84 -49.67 16.11 -4.77
N GLU A 85 -49.32 16.70 -5.91
CA GLU A 85 -48.19 16.27 -6.75
C GLU A 85 -46.87 16.41 -5.99
N LEU A 86 -46.62 17.57 -5.38
CA LEU A 86 -45.41 17.83 -4.61
C LEU A 86 -45.31 16.92 -3.38
N ARG A 87 -46.44 16.61 -2.72
CA ARG A 87 -46.47 15.66 -1.61
C ARG A 87 -46.11 14.24 -2.07
N GLY A 88 -46.63 13.80 -3.22
CA GLY A 88 -46.26 12.52 -3.82
C GLY A 88 -44.77 12.45 -4.20
N GLU A 89 -44.20 13.53 -4.73
CA GLU A 89 -42.76 13.61 -5.00
C GLU A 89 -41.92 13.57 -3.72
N ILE A 90 -42.33 14.27 -2.66
CA ILE A 90 -41.66 14.25 -1.36
C ILE A 90 -41.70 12.84 -0.75
N ASP A 91 -42.84 12.15 -0.82
CA ASP A 91 -42.96 10.78 -0.32
C ASP A 91 -42.08 9.80 -1.13
N SER A 92 -42.02 9.98 -2.46
CA SER A 92 -41.14 9.20 -3.34
C SER A 92 -39.66 9.45 -3.04
N LEU A 93 -39.26 10.71 -2.84
CA LEU A 93 -37.90 11.07 -2.46
C LEU A 93 -37.57 10.53 -1.06
N GLY A 94 -38.50 10.59 -0.12
CA GLY A 94 -38.35 10.02 1.22
C GLY A 94 -38.07 8.52 1.18
N ALA A 95 -38.85 7.77 0.39
CA ALA A 95 -38.66 6.34 0.20
C ALA A 95 -37.29 6.00 -0.42
N ARG A 96 -36.89 6.72 -1.47
CA ARG A 96 -35.57 6.54 -2.11
C ARG A 96 -34.42 6.91 -1.17
N THR A 97 -34.61 7.92 -0.32
CA THR A 97 -33.59 8.34 0.65
C THR A 97 -33.42 7.27 1.73
N ALA A 98 -34.51 6.70 2.25
CA ALA A 98 -34.46 5.58 3.19
C ALA A 98 -33.74 4.36 2.59
N GLU A 99 -34.03 4.01 1.34
CA GLU A 99 -33.34 2.90 0.65
C GLU A 99 -31.83 3.16 0.50
N LEU A 100 -31.44 4.40 0.17
CA LEU A 100 -30.03 4.78 0.10
C LEU A 100 -29.34 4.76 1.46
N GLU A 101 -30.03 5.14 2.53
CA GLU A 101 -29.51 5.06 3.90
C GLU A 101 -29.27 3.61 4.31
N ASP A 102 -30.20 2.71 4.02
CA ASP A 102 -30.06 1.27 4.28
C ASP A 102 -28.90 0.66 3.48
N GLN A 103 -28.81 0.97 2.18
CA GLN A 103 -27.69 0.53 1.34
C GLN A 103 -26.34 1.08 1.83
N ALA A 104 -26.30 2.34 2.28
CA ALA A 104 -25.09 2.93 2.83
C ALA A 104 -24.67 2.24 4.14
N ALA A 105 -25.62 1.86 4.99
CA ALA A 105 -25.35 1.08 6.20
C ALA A 105 -24.79 -0.31 5.86
N GLU A 106 -25.38 -1.01 4.89
CA GLU A 106 -24.91 -2.32 4.43
C GLU A 106 -23.49 -2.25 3.84
N ILE A 107 -23.22 -1.26 2.98
CA ILE A 107 -21.88 -1.04 2.40
C ILE A 107 -20.86 -0.72 3.50
N THR A 108 -21.23 0.09 4.50
CA THR A 108 -20.35 0.43 5.62
C THR A 108 -20.00 -0.82 6.44
N GLN A 109 -20.99 -1.68 6.70
CA GLN A 109 -20.76 -2.94 7.41
C GLN A 109 -19.84 -3.86 6.60
N ALA A 110 -20.14 -4.09 5.31
CA ALA A 110 -19.32 -4.92 4.43
C ALA A 110 -17.88 -4.40 4.30
N HIS A 111 -17.71 -3.07 4.27
CA HIS A 111 -16.40 -2.44 4.26
C HIS A 111 -15.62 -2.71 5.55
N ASN A 112 -16.27 -2.62 6.71
CA ASN A 112 -15.63 -2.91 8.01
C ASN A 112 -15.20 -4.38 8.11
N ASP A 113 -16.06 -5.31 7.68
CA ASP A 113 -15.75 -6.75 7.68
C ASP A 113 -14.57 -7.05 6.75
N LEU A 114 -14.53 -6.41 5.57
CA LEU A 114 -13.40 -6.53 4.64
C LEU A 114 -12.11 -5.92 5.20
N ALA A 115 -12.20 -4.77 5.86
CA ALA A 115 -11.05 -4.12 6.51
C ALA A 115 -10.46 -5.00 7.62
N GLU A 116 -11.32 -5.65 8.42
CA GLU A 116 -10.89 -6.62 9.42
C GLU A 116 -10.24 -7.85 8.79
N GLY A 117 -10.89 -8.46 7.80
CA GLY A 117 -10.38 -9.63 7.09
C GLY A 117 -9.04 -9.38 6.39
N THR A 118 -8.85 -8.21 5.80
CA THR A 118 -7.57 -7.80 5.20
C THR A 118 -6.48 -7.60 6.24
N GLY A 119 -6.82 -7.03 7.40
CA GLY A 119 -5.92 -6.90 8.55
C GLY A 119 -5.43 -8.26 9.06
N ASP A 120 -6.33 -9.23 9.19
CA ASP A 120 -5.98 -10.58 9.63
C ASP A 120 -5.17 -11.36 8.60
N LEU A 121 -5.49 -11.20 7.31
CA LEU A 121 -4.69 -11.76 6.23
C LEU A 121 -3.27 -11.19 6.24
N ALA A 122 -3.11 -9.87 6.43
CA ALA A 122 -1.79 -9.24 6.52
C ALA A 122 -0.95 -9.79 7.69
N LYS A 123 -1.56 -9.98 8.86
CA LYS A 123 -0.90 -10.63 10.02
C LYS A 123 -0.45 -12.06 9.68
N ARG A 124 -1.31 -12.83 9.01
CA ARG A 124 -1.02 -14.22 8.66
C ARG A 124 0.07 -14.34 7.59
N VAL A 125 0.07 -13.46 6.59
CA VAL A 125 1.15 -13.36 5.59
C VAL A 125 2.48 -13.05 6.28
N SER A 126 2.53 -12.03 7.13
CA SER A 126 3.76 -11.66 7.86
C SER A 126 4.30 -12.81 8.73
N PHE A 127 3.39 -13.56 9.38
CA PHE A 127 3.75 -14.74 10.16
C PHE A 127 4.33 -15.87 9.28
N LEU A 128 3.70 -16.14 8.13
CA LEU A 128 4.16 -17.16 7.20
C LEU A 128 5.51 -16.80 6.57
N GLU A 129 5.70 -15.54 6.16
CA GLU A 129 6.98 -15.05 5.65
C GLU A 129 8.10 -15.24 6.69
N SER A 130 7.82 -14.89 7.95
CA SER A 130 8.76 -15.07 9.06
C SER A 130 9.11 -16.55 9.29
N LYS A 131 8.12 -17.45 9.21
CA LYS A 131 8.34 -18.90 9.32
C LYS A 131 9.10 -19.48 8.14
N MET A 132 8.79 -19.06 6.92
CA MET A 132 9.48 -19.50 5.71
C MET A 132 10.97 -19.11 5.76
N GLU A 133 11.25 -17.87 6.20
CA GLU A 133 12.62 -17.42 6.39
C GLU A 133 13.35 -18.19 7.49
N ASP A 134 12.70 -18.48 8.62
CA ASP A 134 13.26 -19.31 9.69
C ASP A 134 13.61 -20.71 9.18
N LEU A 135 12.70 -21.38 8.47
CA LEU A 135 12.94 -22.70 7.89
C LEU A 135 14.08 -22.69 6.85
N SER A 136 14.10 -21.70 5.96
CA SER A 136 15.17 -21.53 4.96
C SER A 136 16.52 -21.38 5.65
N ASN A 137 16.63 -20.54 6.67
CA ASN A 137 17.88 -20.33 7.40
C ASN A 137 18.30 -21.56 8.23
N ARG A 138 17.37 -22.33 8.81
CA ARG A 138 17.70 -23.59 9.49
C ARG A 138 18.32 -24.60 8.53
N SER A 139 17.75 -24.72 7.33
CA SER A 139 18.26 -25.59 6.26
C SER A 139 19.66 -25.16 5.79
N ARG A 140 19.94 -23.85 5.78
CA ARG A 140 21.23 -23.27 5.35
C ARG A 140 22.28 -23.13 6.46
N ARG A 141 21.97 -23.49 7.71
CA ARG A 141 22.83 -23.20 8.88
C ARG A 141 24.26 -23.76 8.78
N ASN A 142 24.40 -24.93 8.15
CA ASN A 142 25.68 -25.61 7.92
C ASN A 142 26.33 -25.25 6.58
N ASN A 143 25.70 -24.38 5.79
CA ASN A 143 26.23 -23.96 4.50
C ASN A 143 27.19 -22.77 4.68
N ILE A 144 28.26 -22.79 3.90
CA ILE A 144 29.21 -21.70 3.71
C ILE A 144 29.14 -21.27 2.25
N ARG A 145 29.30 -19.96 2.03
CA ARG A 145 29.38 -19.34 0.72
C ARG A 145 30.78 -18.77 0.52
N LEU A 146 31.50 -19.29 -0.47
CA LEU A 146 32.81 -18.83 -0.91
C LEU A 146 32.67 -17.90 -2.12
N ARG A 147 33.22 -16.70 -2.01
CA ARG A 147 33.26 -15.68 -3.05
C ARG A 147 34.68 -15.48 -3.56
N GLY A 148 34.81 -15.23 -4.86
CA GLY A 148 36.08 -14.88 -5.51
C GLY A 148 36.79 -16.06 -6.18
N LEU A 149 36.30 -17.30 -6.01
CA LEU A 149 36.92 -18.47 -6.62
C LEU A 149 36.77 -18.42 -8.15
N PRO A 150 37.87 -18.39 -8.93
CA PRO A 150 37.85 -18.31 -10.39
C PRO A 150 36.95 -19.38 -11.03
N GLU A 151 36.31 -19.07 -12.16
CA GLU A 151 35.49 -20.03 -12.90
C GLU A 151 36.31 -21.10 -13.65
N THR A 152 37.64 -20.94 -13.73
CA THR A 152 38.58 -21.91 -14.30
C THR A 152 38.57 -23.25 -13.55
N VAL A 153 38.28 -23.22 -12.24
CA VAL A 153 38.19 -24.44 -11.42
C VAL A 153 36.96 -25.25 -11.83
N SER A 154 37.22 -26.46 -12.35
CA SER A 154 36.20 -27.37 -12.85
C SER A 154 35.27 -27.84 -11.72
N PRO A 155 33.99 -28.16 -12.01
CA PRO A 155 33.07 -28.67 -11.00
C PRO A 155 33.55 -29.96 -10.29
N LYS A 156 34.36 -30.78 -10.97
CA LYS A 156 34.92 -32.02 -10.40
C LYS A 156 36.02 -31.73 -9.39
N ASP A 157 36.80 -30.68 -9.62
CA ASP A 157 37.94 -30.31 -8.79
C ASP A 157 37.57 -29.36 -7.65
N LEU A 158 36.34 -28.83 -7.64
CA LEU A 158 35.84 -27.91 -6.62
C LEU A 158 36.02 -28.46 -5.20
N ASN A 159 35.72 -29.75 -4.99
CA ASN A 159 35.80 -30.35 -3.66
C ASN A 159 37.25 -30.31 -3.15
N GLY A 160 38.20 -30.87 -3.92
CA GLY A 160 39.62 -30.89 -3.55
C GLY A 160 40.22 -29.50 -3.40
N THR A 161 39.84 -28.56 -4.29
CA THR A 161 40.31 -27.16 -4.23
C THR A 161 39.83 -26.48 -2.96
N VAL A 162 38.54 -26.59 -2.63
CA VAL A 162 37.99 -25.98 -1.42
C VAL A 162 38.55 -26.64 -0.16
N GLN A 163 38.75 -27.97 -0.14
CA GLN A 163 39.43 -28.64 0.97
C GLN A 163 40.87 -28.14 1.17
N GLY A 164 41.62 -27.93 0.08
CA GLY A 164 42.95 -27.30 0.15
C GLY A 164 42.93 -25.91 0.77
N ILE A 165 42.00 -25.07 0.34
CA ILE A 165 41.79 -23.73 0.88
C ILE A 165 41.44 -23.76 2.38
N LEU A 166 40.53 -24.66 2.78
CA LEU A 166 40.10 -24.79 4.17
C LEU A 166 41.23 -25.29 5.09
N ARG A 167 42.08 -26.20 4.62
CA ARG A 167 43.26 -26.68 5.36
C ARG A 167 44.26 -25.56 5.63
N ARG A 168 44.51 -24.69 4.64
CA ARG A 168 45.37 -23.50 4.80
C ARG A 168 44.77 -22.52 5.81
N LEU A 169 43.45 -22.34 5.78
CA LEU A 169 42.76 -21.39 6.64
C LEU A 169 42.71 -21.82 8.12
N ALA A 170 42.43 -23.11 8.36
CA ALA A 170 42.19 -23.63 9.70
C ALA A 170 42.99 -24.95 9.88
N PRO A 171 44.32 -24.84 10.05
CA PRO A 171 45.18 -26.02 10.19
C PRO A 171 44.89 -26.84 11.45
N ASP A 172 44.30 -26.22 12.47
CA ASP A 172 43.93 -26.87 13.73
C ASP A 172 42.77 -27.86 13.58
N ILE A 173 42.02 -27.79 12.47
CA ILE A 173 40.87 -28.66 12.23
C ILE A 173 41.36 -29.97 11.58
N PRO A 174 41.10 -31.15 12.18
CA PRO A 174 41.46 -32.43 11.58
C PRO A 174 40.84 -32.58 10.19
N GLU A 175 41.57 -33.19 9.26
CA GLU A 175 41.08 -33.41 7.88
C GLU A 175 39.79 -34.22 7.84
N ALA A 176 39.62 -35.18 8.77
CA ALA A 176 38.39 -35.94 8.97
C ALA A 176 37.17 -35.06 9.31
N HIS A 177 37.36 -33.84 9.80
CA HIS A 177 36.30 -32.88 10.11
C HIS A 177 36.05 -31.85 8.99
N LEU A 178 36.86 -31.86 7.92
CA LEU A 178 36.70 -31.02 6.73
C LEU A 178 35.82 -31.68 5.64
N LEU A 179 34.99 -32.65 6.03
CA LEU A 179 34.04 -33.31 5.15
C LEU A 179 32.91 -32.37 4.73
N MET A 180 32.61 -32.36 3.44
CA MET A 180 31.52 -31.61 2.84
C MET A 180 30.48 -32.57 2.28
N ASP A 181 29.22 -32.39 2.69
CA ASP A 181 28.10 -33.21 2.20
C ASP A 181 27.80 -32.91 0.74
N ARG A 182 27.88 -31.62 0.36
CA ARG A 182 27.57 -31.11 -0.98
C ARG A 182 28.39 -29.86 -1.27
N ILE A 183 28.81 -29.71 -2.53
CA ILE A 183 29.48 -28.52 -3.05
C ILE A 183 29.00 -28.24 -4.47
N HIS A 184 28.69 -26.98 -4.76
CA HIS A 184 28.28 -26.56 -6.10
C HIS A 184 28.49 -25.05 -6.28
N ARG A 185 28.52 -24.60 -7.54
CA ARG A 185 28.45 -23.17 -7.85
C ARG A 185 27.00 -22.69 -7.79
N ALA A 186 26.77 -21.54 -7.17
CA ALA A 186 25.47 -20.88 -7.17
C ALA A 186 25.09 -20.48 -8.61
N GLN A 187 23.78 -20.43 -8.88
CA GLN A 187 23.28 -19.90 -10.14
C GLN A 187 23.65 -18.42 -10.27
N ARG A 188 23.97 -17.98 -11.50
CA ARG A 188 24.28 -16.59 -11.77
C ARG A 188 23.01 -15.75 -11.62
N PRO A 189 22.99 -14.73 -10.75
CA PRO A 189 21.89 -13.77 -10.72
C PRO A 189 21.76 -13.06 -12.07
N PRO A 190 20.55 -12.71 -12.53
CA PRO A 190 20.35 -12.05 -13.83
C PRO A 190 21.17 -10.77 -14.02
N ASN A 191 21.40 -10.03 -12.93
CA ASN A 191 22.08 -8.73 -12.95
C ASN A 191 23.59 -8.82 -12.69
N LEU A 192 24.17 -10.03 -12.56
CA LEU A 192 25.59 -10.19 -12.27
C LEU A 192 26.40 -10.24 -13.56
N SER A 193 27.37 -9.34 -13.69
CA SER A 193 28.33 -9.33 -14.80
C SER A 193 28.99 -10.69 -14.99
N SER A 194 29.20 -11.08 -16.25
CA SER A 194 29.89 -12.33 -16.62
C SER A 194 31.34 -12.38 -16.15
N LEU A 195 31.92 -11.22 -15.84
CA LEU A 195 33.29 -11.05 -15.34
C LEU A 195 33.42 -11.42 -13.85
N ILE A 196 32.32 -11.39 -13.09
CA ILE A 196 32.35 -11.71 -11.66
C ILE A 196 32.15 -13.22 -11.49
N PRO A 197 33.11 -13.95 -10.86
CA PRO A 197 32.98 -15.38 -10.66
C PRO A 197 31.77 -15.72 -9.80
N ARG A 198 31.06 -16.80 -10.16
CA ARG A 198 29.95 -17.33 -9.36
C ARG A 198 30.43 -17.81 -7.99
N ASP A 199 29.69 -17.41 -6.96
CA ASP A 199 29.90 -17.90 -5.59
C ASP A 199 29.76 -19.43 -5.53
N VAL A 200 30.58 -20.09 -4.72
CA VAL A 200 30.51 -21.52 -4.43
C VAL A 200 29.77 -21.70 -3.12
N ILE A 201 28.78 -22.59 -3.09
CA ILE A 201 28.05 -22.95 -1.86
C ILE A 201 28.40 -24.39 -1.53
N PHE A 202 28.84 -24.61 -0.30
CA PHE A 202 29.13 -25.94 0.21
C PHE A 202 28.56 -26.12 1.61
N ARG A 203 28.18 -27.36 1.92
CA ARG A 203 27.63 -27.75 3.21
C ARG A 203 28.67 -28.56 3.98
N MET A 204 29.05 -28.08 5.15
CA MET A 204 29.92 -28.81 6.06
C MET A 204 29.13 -29.91 6.77
N HIS A 205 29.75 -31.08 6.91
CA HIS A 205 29.19 -32.19 7.68
C HIS A 205 29.09 -31.81 9.18
N TYR A 206 30.19 -31.29 9.74
CA TYR A 206 30.28 -30.91 11.15
C TYR A 206 30.01 -29.41 11.36
N PHE A 207 29.03 -29.09 12.21
CA PHE A 207 28.69 -27.70 12.55
C PHE A 207 29.82 -26.98 13.30
N THR A 208 30.57 -27.68 14.14
CA THR A 208 31.70 -27.15 14.90
C THR A 208 32.82 -26.69 13.97
N ALA A 209 33.22 -27.54 13.01
CA ALA A 209 34.21 -27.21 11.99
C ALA A 209 33.78 -25.99 11.16
N LYS A 210 32.51 -25.94 10.75
CA LYS A 210 31.93 -24.78 10.05
C LYS A 210 32.08 -23.48 10.84
N HIS A 211 31.87 -23.51 12.16
CA HIS A 211 31.98 -22.34 13.01
C HIS A 211 33.44 -21.87 13.14
N GLN A 212 34.37 -22.80 13.36
CA GLN A 212 35.80 -22.50 13.45
C GLN A 212 36.34 -21.93 12.13
N ILE A 213 35.95 -22.50 10.98
CA ILE A 213 36.31 -21.99 9.65
C ILE A 213 35.85 -20.55 9.47
N LEU A 214 34.59 -20.24 9.79
CA LEU A 214 34.08 -18.86 9.66
C LEU A 214 34.73 -17.89 10.64
N GLN A 215 35.17 -18.36 11.80
CA GLN A 215 35.91 -17.54 12.76
C GLN A 215 37.32 -17.24 12.25
N ALA A 216 38.04 -18.26 11.78
CA ALA A 216 39.37 -18.10 11.17
C ALA A 216 39.34 -17.17 9.96
N ALA A 217 38.29 -17.25 9.13
CA ALA A 217 38.10 -16.38 7.97
C ALA A 217 37.90 -14.89 8.29
N ARG A 218 37.62 -14.52 9.54
CA ARG A 218 37.52 -13.11 9.96
C ARG A 218 38.88 -12.48 10.25
N THR A 219 39.84 -13.30 10.68
CA THR A 219 41.19 -12.85 11.06
C THR A 219 42.21 -13.11 9.97
N PHE A 220 42.03 -14.16 9.17
CA PHE A 220 42.95 -14.55 8.12
C PHE A 220 42.46 -14.07 6.75
N GLN A 221 43.36 -13.45 5.97
CA GLN A 221 43.08 -13.11 4.58
C GLN A 221 43.32 -14.33 3.70
N LEU A 222 42.26 -14.86 3.10
CA LEU A 222 42.39 -15.95 2.12
C LEU A 222 42.67 -15.40 0.73
N ASP A 223 43.47 -16.14 0.00
CA ASP A 223 43.85 -15.90 -1.39
C ASP A 223 43.95 -17.23 -2.14
N PHE A 224 43.64 -17.18 -3.43
CA PHE A 224 43.83 -18.28 -4.36
C PHE A 224 44.29 -17.70 -5.70
N GLU A 225 45.46 -18.13 -6.18
CA GLU A 225 46.10 -17.56 -7.39
C GLU A 225 46.18 -16.02 -7.31
N ASP A 226 46.67 -15.50 -6.17
CA ASP A 226 46.82 -14.06 -5.87
C ASP A 226 45.50 -13.25 -5.88
N LYS A 227 44.34 -13.91 -5.90
CA LYS A 227 43.03 -13.27 -5.81
C LYS A 227 42.42 -13.45 -4.42
N PRO A 228 41.91 -12.38 -3.79
CA PRO A 228 41.33 -12.46 -2.46
C PRO A 228 40.04 -13.29 -2.48
N LEU A 229 39.96 -14.23 -1.56
CA LEU A 229 38.78 -15.06 -1.31
C LEU A 229 38.07 -14.58 -0.05
N GLN A 230 36.74 -14.70 -0.06
CA GLN A 230 35.91 -14.35 1.09
C GLN A 230 34.96 -15.49 1.43
N LEU A 231 34.90 -15.86 2.71
CA LEU A 231 33.96 -16.84 3.24
C LEU A 231 32.86 -16.15 4.03
N PHE A 232 31.61 -16.50 3.70
CA PHE A 232 30.43 -15.99 4.37
C PHE A 232 29.53 -17.15 4.82
N GLN A 233 28.71 -16.91 5.83
CA GLN A 233 27.59 -17.79 6.11
C GLN A 233 26.56 -17.67 4.99
N ASP A 234 26.05 -18.79 4.49
CA ASP A 234 24.90 -18.77 3.57
C ASP A 234 23.64 -18.43 4.36
N LEU A 235 23.03 -17.30 4.03
CA LEU A 235 21.83 -16.77 4.67
C LEU A 235 20.75 -16.58 3.62
N ASP A 236 19.50 -16.66 4.06
CA ASP A 236 18.37 -16.40 3.17
C ASP A 236 18.44 -14.96 2.59
N PRO A 237 18.12 -14.77 1.30
CA PRO A 237 18.08 -13.43 0.70
C PRO A 237 17.20 -12.44 1.44
N ALA A 238 16.07 -12.88 2.04
CA ALA A 238 15.21 -12.02 2.83
C ALA A 238 15.94 -11.52 4.09
N THR A 239 16.66 -12.41 4.78
CA THR A 239 17.51 -12.06 5.92
C THR A 239 18.60 -11.07 5.55
N LEU A 240 19.27 -11.29 4.41
CA LEU A 240 20.31 -10.38 3.91
C LEU A 240 19.74 -8.99 3.59
N ARG A 241 18.54 -8.91 3.00
CA ARG A 241 17.85 -7.64 2.77
C ARG A 241 17.53 -6.92 4.09
N ARG A 242 17.03 -7.65 5.09
CA ARG A 242 16.77 -7.09 6.43
C ARG A 242 18.05 -6.60 7.12
N ARG A 243 19.16 -7.34 7.01
CA ARG A 243 20.46 -6.89 7.55
C ARG A 243 20.99 -5.65 6.85
N ARG A 244 20.79 -5.52 5.52
CA ARG A 244 21.14 -4.28 4.79
C ARG A 244 20.27 -3.10 5.22
N ALA A 245 18.99 -3.33 5.46
CA ALA A 245 18.08 -2.30 5.97
C ALA A 245 18.52 -1.77 7.35
N TRP A 246 19.14 -2.61 8.19
CA TRP A 246 19.67 -2.25 9.50
C TRP A 246 21.15 -1.83 9.48
N ARG A 247 21.74 -1.65 8.29
CA ARG A 247 23.13 -1.18 8.17
C ARG A 247 23.37 0.14 8.94
N PRO A 248 22.50 1.18 8.86
CA PRO A 248 22.70 2.42 9.61
C PRO A 248 22.78 2.19 11.12
N ILE A 249 21.96 1.28 11.67
CA ILE A 249 22.01 0.91 13.09
C ILE A 249 23.36 0.27 13.43
N THR A 250 23.81 -0.69 12.62
CA THR A 250 25.10 -1.36 12.88
C THR A 250 26.30 -0.45 12.72
N GLU A 251 26.26 0.49 11.77
CA GLU A 251 27.31 1.50 11.59
C GLU A 251 27.36 2.44 12.79
N HIS A 252 26.21 2.87 13.30
CA HIS A 252 26.13 3.70 14.50
C HIS A 252 26.66 2.99 15.75
N LEU A 253 26.31 1.72 15.94
CA LEU A 253 26.86 0.89 17.04
C LEU A 253 28.38 0.73 16.91
N SER A 254 28.87 0.48 15.70
CA SER A 254 30.32 0.37 15.45
C SER A 254 31.06 1.69 15.68
N ALA A 255 30.45 2.84 15.35
CA ALA A 255 31.04 4.15 15.56
C ALA A 255 31.19 4.52 17.05
N HIS A 256 30.41 3.87 17.92
CA HIS A 256 30.47 4.04 19.38
C HIS A 256 31.21 2.90 20.08
N ASP A 257 31.95 2.07 19.33
CA ASP A 257 32.70 0.91 19.84
C ASP A 257 31.83 -0.11 20.60
N ILE A 258 30.55 -0.22 20.23
CA ILE A 258 29.61 -1.15 20.85
C ILE A 258 29.60 -2.45 20.07
N PRO A 259 30.09 -3.57 20.65
CA PRO A 259 30.10 -4.85 19.97
C PRO A 259 28.67 -5.36 19.78
N TYR A 260 28.36 -5.76 18.56
CA TYR A 260 27.09 -6.36 18.20
C TYR A 260 27.27 -7.72 17.54
N THR A 261 26.25 -8.55 17.65
CA THR A 261 26.18 -9.86 17.02
C THR A 261 24.82 -10.09 16.40
N TRP A 262 24.79 -10.81 15.29
CA TRP A 262 23.54 -11.19 14.65
C TRP A 262 23.03 -12.51 15.23
N GLY A 263 21.94 -12.44 15.98
CA GLY A 263 21.17 -13.57 16.46
C GLY A 263 20.25 -14.16 15.39
N PHE A 264 19.94 -15.43 15.56
CA PHE A 264 19.10 -16.18 14.63
C PHE A 264 17.59 -15.91 14.84
N PRO A 265 16.78 -15.85 13.76
CA PRO A 265 17.18 -15.74 12.35
C PRO A 265 17.56 -14.29 11.95
N PHE A 266 16.87 -13.31 12.53
CA PHE A 266 17.14 -11.88 12.36
C PHE A 266 16.90 -11.13 13.68
N ARG A 267 17.94 -11.07 14.52
CA ARG A 267 17.97 -10.26 15.74
C ARG A 267 19.33 -9.60 15.87
N LEU A 268 19.38 -8.34 16.29
CA LEU A 268 20.64 -7.67 16.58
C LEU A 268 20.85 -7.69 18.09
N GLN A 269 21.87 -8.41 18.55
CA GLN A 269 22.19 -8.57 19.96
C GLN A 269 23.38 -7.69 20.30
N VAL A 270 23.21 -6.87 21.33
CA VAL A 270 24.22 -5.94 21.84
C VAL A 270 24.44 -6.24 23.32
N SER A 271 25.71 -6.29 23.73
CA SER A 271 26.06 -6.36 25.14
C SER A 271 26.33 -4.96 25.66
N ALA A 272 25.45 -4.44 26.52
CA ALA A 272 25.59 -3.14 27.15
C ALA A 272 25.53 -3.30 28.67
N ALA A 273 26.55 -2.81 29.38
CA ALA A 273 26.63 -2.82 30.86
C ALA A 273 26.34 -4.19 31.51
N GLY A 274 26.84 -5.28 30.92
CA GLY A 274 26.64 -6.64 31.44
C GLY A 274 25.28 -7.26 31.12
N ARG A 275 24.39 -6.57 30.41
CA ARG A 275 23.09 -7.07 29.95
C ARG A 275 23.09 -7.27 28.43
N GLN A 276 22.52 -8.38 27.98
CA GLN A 276 22.26 -8.62 26.56
C GLN A 276 20.92 -7.98 26.18
N VAL A 277 20.96 -7.02 25.27
CA VAL A 277 19.78 -6.36 24.71
C VAL A 277 19.64 -6.83 23.26
N ALA A 278 18.43 -7.23 22.86
CA ALA A 278 18.17 -7.71 21.52
C ALA A 278 17.14 -6.81 20.83
N LEU A 279 17.46 -6.36 19.62
CA LEU A 279 16.54 -5.67 18.73
C LEU A 279 15.89 -6.68 17.78
N THR A 280 14.56 -6.73 17.78
CA THR A 280 13.72 -7.42 16.78
C THR A 280 12.98 -6.39 15.92
N PRO A 281 12.46 -6.76 14.73
CA PRO A 281 11.63 -5.86 13.92
C PRO A 281 10.40 -5.29 14.64
N SER A 282 9.89 -6.01 15.63
CA SER A 282 8.73 -5.62 16.44
C SER A 282 9.12 -4.90 17.75
N SER A 283 10.41 -4.76 18.04
CA SER A 283 10.89 -4.12 19.26
C SER A 283 10.85 -2.61 19.11
N ASP A 284 10.57 -1.91 20.20
CA ASP A 284 10.69 -0.46 20.26
C ASP A 284 12.16 -0.03 20.18
N LEU A 285 12.49 0.73 19.13
CA LEU A 285 13.82 1.29 18.90
C LEU A 285 14.22 2.26 20.01
N ALA A 286 13.29 3.05 20.55
CA ALA A 286 13.59 4.00 21.62
C ALA A 286 14.00 3.27 22.91
N ALA A 287 13.26 2.21 23.27
CA ALA A 287 13.59 1.36 24.40
C ALA A 287 14.95 0.65 24.22
N PHE A 288 15.27 0.24 22.98
CA PHE A 288 16.58 -0.34 22.66
C PHE A 288 17.73 0.65 22.88
N TRP A 289 17.66 1.86 22.32
CA TRP A 289 18.71 2.87 22.48
C TRP A 289 18.90 3.29 23.94
N ALA A 290 17.80 3.46 24.68
CA ALA A 290 17.85 3.74 26.11
C ALA A 290 18.57 2.63 26.91
N ALA A 291 18.33 1.36 26.58
CA ALA A 291 18.99 0.23 27.24
C ALA A 291 20.47 0.12 26.85
N VAL A 292 20.83 0.48 25.62
CA VAL A 292 22.22 0.47 25.14
C VAL A 292 23.03 1.67 25.67
N LYS A 293 22.37 2.71 26.19
CA LYS A 293 23.00 3.97 26.64
C LYS A 293 23.79 4.68 25.53
N CYS A 294 23.30 4.60 24.29
CA CYS A 294 23.86 5.26 23.12
C CYS A 294 22.83 6.29 22.60
N PRO A 295 23.25 7.48 22.14
CA PRO A 295 22.32 8.43 21.53
C PRO A 295 21.55 7.76 20.39
N PRO A 296 20.22 7.93 20.32
CA PRO A 296 19.42 7.30 19.29
C PRO A 296 19.80 7.82 17.91
N LEU A 297 19.68 6.96 16.90
CA LEU A 297 19.77 7.41 15.51
C LEU A 297 18.48 8.18 15.19
N GLU A 298 18.59 9.51 15.08
CA GLU A 298 17.48 10.36 14.62
C GLU A 298 17.07 9.95 13.20
N ASP A 299 15.77 9.93 12.92
CA ASP A 299 15.17 9.63 11.61
C ASP A 299 15.32 8.20 11.03
N PHE A 300 15.71 7.20 11.83
CA PHE A 300 15.72 5.82 11.34
C PHE A 300 14.30 5.26 11.16
N VAL A 301 13.81 5.26 9.93
CA VAL A 301 12.65 4.46 9.52
C VAL A 301 13.17 3.20 8.86
N ALA A 302 12.95 2.05 9.49
CA ALA A 302 13.26 0.77 8.87
C ALA A 302 12.50 0.69 7.53
N PRO A 303 13.18 0.51 6.39
CA PRO A 303 12.51 0.48 5.11
C PRO A 303 11.51 -0.67 5.12
N VAL A 304 10.24 -0.37 4.79
CA VAL A 304 9.24 -1.39 4.49
C VAL A 304 9.77 -2.14 3.29
N LEU A 305 10.29 -3.36 3.51
CA LEU A 305 10.74 -4.19 2.41
C LEU A 305 9.53 -4.39 1.50
N PRO A 306 9.65 -4.09 0.19
CA PRO A 306 8.54 -4.33 -0.71
C PRO A 306 8.16 -5.82 -0.59
N PRO A 307 6.86 -6.15 -0.52
CA PRO A 307 6.45 -7.54 -0.56
C PRO A 307 7.11 -8.19 -1.78
N SER A 308 7.54 -9.44 -1.65
CA SER A 308 8.06 -10.17 -2.81
C SER A 308 7.01 -10.03 -3.91
N SER A 309 7.35 -9.31 -4.98
CA SER A 309 6.40 -9.01 -6.03
C SER A 309 5.95 -10.33 -6.62
N PHE A 310 4.77 -10.81 -6.22
CA PHE A 310 4.06 -11.78 -7.01
C PHE A 310 3.84 -11.08 -8.36
N PRO A 311 4.27 -11.68 -9.49
CA PRO A 311 3.89 -11.17 -10.78
C PRO A 311 2.39 -10.98 -10.74
N ARG A 312 1.90 -9.75 -11.00
CA ARG A 312 0.47 -9.52 -11.16
C ARG A 312 0.01 -10.58 -12.15
N LEU A 313 -0.87 -11.47 -11.73
CA LEU A 313 -1.59 -12.36 -12.64
C LEU A 313 -2.31 -11.41 -13.61
N GLN A 314 -1.68 -11.15 -14.75
CA GLN A 314 -2.35 -10.49 -15.84
C GLN A 314 -3.48 -11.43 -16.21
N GLN A 315 -4.71 -11.05 -15.84
CA GLN A 315 -5.91 -11.74 -16.29
C GLN A 315 -6.06 -11.50 -17.81
N ARG A 316 -5.21 -12.15 -18.59
CA ARG A 316 -5.43 -12.31 -20.03
C ARG A 316 -6.49 -13.38 -20.18
N TRP A 317 -7.75 -12.99 -20.04
CA TRP A 317 -8.84 -13.76 -20.62
C TRP A 317 -8.71 -13.66 -22.14
N THR A 318 -8.01 -14.60 -22.74
CA THR A 318 -8.07 -14.80 -24.20
C THR A 318 -9.46 -15.35 -24.51
N ARG A 319 -10.29 -14.52 -25.14
CA ARG A 319 -11.56 -14.96 -25.74
C ARG A 319 -11.20 -15.98 -26.82
N VAL A 320 -11.53 -17.25 -26.58
CA VAL A 320 -11.42 -18.30 -27.60
C VAL A 320 -12.43 -17.95 -28.68
N GLY A 321 -11.94 -17.43 -29.80
CA GLY A 321 -12.76 -17.24 -30.99
C GLY A 321 -13.15 -18.61 -31.52
N ILE A 322 -14.44 -18.92 -31.45
CA ILE A 322 -15.03 -20.03 -32.20
C ILE A 322 -14.93 -19.62 -33.67
N THR A 323 -13.95 -20.16 -34.37
CA THR A 323 -13.92 -20.10 -35.84
C THR A 323 -14.97 -21.09 -36.33
N SER A 324 -16.12 -20.58 -36.75
CA SER A 324 -17.04 -21.31 -37.61
C SER A 324 -16.30 -21.63 -38.91
N GLY A 325 -15.96 -22.90 -39.12
CA GLY A 325 -15.44 -23.37 -40.39
C GLY A 325 -16.59 -23.58 -41.36
N ASP A 326 -16.71 -22.66 -42.32
CA ASP A 326 -17.27 -22.97 -43.65
C ASP A 326 -16.08 -23.20 -44.58
N GLY A 327 -16.07 -24.36 -45.25
CA GLY A 327 -15.03 -24.77 -46.21
C GLY A 327 -14.91 -26.28 -46.31
#